data_AF-A0A7D4BZH6-F1
#
_entry.id   AF-A0A7D4BZH6-F1
#
_cell.length_a   1.000
_cell.length_b   1.000
_cell.length_c   1.000
_cell.angle_alpha   90.00
_cell.angle_beta   90.00
_cell.angle_gamma   90.00
#
_symmetry.space_group_name_H-M   'P 1'
#
loop_
_entity.id
_entity.type
_entity.pdbx_description
1 polymer ?
#
loop_
_entity_poly.entity_id
_entity_poly.type
_entity_poly.pdbx_seq_one_letter_code
_entity_poly.pdbx_strand_id
1 'polypeptide(L)'
;MDYPTSPALADRYTALIKIQWELIHNPQSTTGLFDGMEEGALSSEFKGTPVVFLGDTAIRKERLFIYSDTSKTVKVKFETADTSKTKVAFQLIITTEPNNIKLPYPKTGCDTLVFNEIKQIRLDSIPNGKYTLTCKVKVKTLKNKKEVESEKVFTTNFFIRTKKLEITTELLKSIFANNPDTARLGQVARAINKYSEEFGIVNVNRMSHFLGQIGAETGELKNLKEIPGYTQKNIYDNCLKPNLRNSSKSTTGKTFKYCDFVEGYNCLDINSAKCSDDPKNAAGHGDCDSCIPVPFDGNGCTWTWLKFDSLYNIKSSYNGTVIFDYWYGCRMGNGPKSSRDGSTYMGRGFIHLTGKDNYKVLSNEWNKIYPDDKKEFHGKDINLLETDVEIAIKAAMIYWKYKGLNEIADKGTSPTIVEKIGKKVNGGDNGITYRKNLTNSAVNNLK
;
A
#
# COMPACT_ATOMS: atom_id res chain seq x y z
N MET A 1 -23.66 56.05 -17.28
CA MET A 1 -23.25 54.65 -17.50
C MET A 1 -22.43 54.29 -16.29
N ASP A 2 -23.13 53.80 -15.27
CA ASP A 2 -22.64 53.82 -13.90
C ASP A 2 -22.36 52.39 -13.42
N TYR A 3 -21.20 52.23 -12.80
CA TYR A 3 -20.93 51.20 -11.81
C TYR A 3 -21.14 51.84 -10.41
N PRO A 4 -21.36 51.11 -9.31
CA PRO A 4 -20.98 49.70 -9.07
C PRO A 4 -22.10 48.82 -8.45
N THR A 5 -21.85 47.54 -8.15
CA THR A 5 -21.50 47.12 -6.77
C THR A 5 -20.95 45.69 -6.66
N SER A 6 -19.85 45.57 -5.90
CA SER A 6 -19.37 44.44 -5.08
C SER A 6 -19.03 43.05 -5.70
N PRO A 7 -17.81 42.52 -5.47
CA PRO A 7 -17.39 41.18 -5.89
C PRO A 7 -17.43 40.12 -4.77
N ALA A 8 -17.98 38.94 -5.04
CA ALA A 8 -17.70 37.70 -4.28
C ALA A 8 -18.07 36.43 -5.08
N LEU A 9 -17.42 35.31 -4.76
CA LEU A 9 -17.77 33.90 -5.10
C LEU A 9 -17.31 33.29 -6.45
N ALA A 10 -16.60 33.98 -7.33
CA ALA A 10 -16.14 33.38 -8.61
C ALA A 10 -15.01 32.33 -8.50
N ASP A 11 -14.09 32.44 -7.52
CA ASP A 11 -12.78 31.76 -7.54
C ASP A 11 -12.59 30.57 -6.58
N ARG A 12 -13.66 29.81 -6.24
CA ARG A 12 -13.52 28.62 -5.36
C ARG A 12 -14.07 27.29 -5.86
N TYR A 13 -14.64 27.22 -7.07
CA TYR A 13 -15.18 25.96 -7.63
C TYR A 13 -14.46 25.44 -8.89
N THR A 14 -13.60 26.24 -9.52
CA THR A 14 -12.88 25.88 -10.76
C THR A 14 -11.59 25.08 -10.56
N ALA A 15 -11.11 24.93 -9.32
CA ALA A 15 -9.85 24.22 -9.01
C ALA A 15 -9.96 22.68 -8.96
N LEU A 16 -11.17 22.11 -8.95
CA LEU A 16 -11.40 20.67 -8.76
C LEU A 16 -11.60 19.86 -10.07
N ILE A 17 -11.59 20.51 -11.24
CA ILE A 17 -11.95 19.86 -12.52
C ILE A 17 -10.78 19.77 -13.52
N LYS A 18 -9.64 20.44 -13.29
CA LYS A 18 -8.52 20.46 -14.26
C LYS A 18 -7.47 19.34 -14.10
N ILE A 19 -7.32 18.73 -12.92
CA ILE A 19 -6.27 17.71 -12.67
C ILE A 19 -6.68 16.29 -13.08
N GLN A 20 -7.98 16.02 -13.27
CA GLN A 20 -8.47 14.69 -13.68
C GLN A 20 -8.62 14.49 -15.20
N TRP A 21 -8.33 15.50 -16.03
CA TRP A 21 -8.54 15.43 -17.48
C TRP A 21 -7.27 15.17 -18.31
N GLU A 22 -6.11 15.60 -17.83
CA GLU A 22 -4.81 15.39 -18.52
C GLU A 22 -4.22 13.98 -18.32
N LEU A 23 -4.59 13.28 -17.24
CA LEU A 23 -4.22 11.87 -17.00
C LEU A 23 -4.99 10.86 -17.88
N ILE A 24 -5.99 11.33 -18.63
CA ILE A 24 -6.93 10.48 -19.39
C ILE A 24 -6.54 10.37 -20.88
N HIS A 25 -5.62 11.21 -21.36
CA HIS A 25 -5.32 11.41 -22.78
C HIS A 25 -3.84 11.28 -23.20
N ASN A 26 -2.95 10.78 -22.33
CA ASN A 26 -1.58 10.42 -22.73
C ASN A 26 -1.16 9.08 -22.10
N PRO A 27 -1.31 7.94 -22.80
CA PRO A 27 -1.01 6.62 -22.25
C PRO A 27 0.49 6.31 -22.37
N GLN A 28 1.17 6.17 -21.24
CA GLN A 28 2.45 5.45 -21.19
C GLN A 28 2.17 4.02 -20.72
N SER A 29 2.52 3.07 -21.58
CA SER A 29 2.20 1.64 -21.50
C SER A 29 2.78 0.95 -20.27
N THR A 30 1.97 0.11 -19.64
CA THR A 30 2.46 -1.01 -18.80
C THR A 30 2.58 -2.26 -19.67
N THR A 31 3.74 -2.44 -20.29
CA THR A 31 4.16 -3.66 -20.99
C THR A 31 5.65 -3.90 -20.75
N GLY A 32 6.05 -5.15 -20.54
CA GLY A 32 7.47 -5.55 -20.49
C GLY A 32 8.06 -5.69 -19.09
N LEU A 33 7.81 -6.84 -18.46
CA LEU A 33 8.73 -7.39 -17.45
C LEU A 33 9.58 -8.44 -18.20
N PHE A 34 10.79 -8.02 -18.59
CA PHE A 34 11.75 -8.67 -19.51
C PHE A 34 11.44 -8.58 -21.02
N ASP A 35 12.19 -7.71 -21.70
CA ASP A 35 12.61 -7.84 -23.09
C ASP A 35 13.98 -7.14 -23.25
N GLY A 36 14.96 -7.76 -23.92
CA GLY A 36 16.23 -7.12 -24.33
C GLY A 36 17.51 -7.52 -23.57
N MET A 37 18.37 -8.32 -24.22
CA MET A 37 19.73 -8.68 -23.83
C MET A 37 20.61 -8.92 -25.09
N GLU A 38 21.93 -8.71 -25.12
CA GLU A 38 22.80 -8.03 -24.13
C GLU A 38 22.99 -6.53 -24.50
N GLU A 39 24.15 -5.90 -24.78
CA GLU A 39 25.59 -6.25 -24.74
C GLU A 39 26.27 -5.77 -23.44
N GLY A 40 27.35 -6.47 -23.03
CA GLY A 40 28.24 -6.04 -21.96
C GLY A 40 29.25 -4.96 -22.40
N ALA A 41 30.16 -4.49 -21.54
CA ALA A 41 30.42 -4.87 -20.16
C ALA A 41 31.09 -3.72 -19.38
N LEU A 42 30.95 -3.71 -18.05
CA LEU A 42 31.96 -3.23 -17.10
C LEU A 42 31.60 -3.69 -15.68
N SER A 43 32.29 -4.71 -15.19
CA SER A 43 32.41 -4.93 -13.74
C SER A 43 33.61 -4.09 -13.23
N SER A 44 33.68 -3.66 -11.97
CA SER A 44 32.97 -4.16 -10.79
C SER A 44 32.22 -3.07 -10.04
N GLU A 45 30.96 -3.33 -9.72
CA GLU A 45 30.23 -2.51 -8.76
C GLU A 45 30.86 -2.70 -7.37
N PHE A 46 31.57 -1.69 -6.85
CA PHE A 46 32.10 -1.73 -5.48
C PHE A 46 30.96 -2.00 -4.48
N LYS A 47 31.05 -3.13 -3.77
CA LYS A 47 30.05 -3.63 -2.80
C LYS A 47 30.62 -3.60 -1.39
N GLY A 48 29.80 -3.17 -0.44
CA GLY A 48 30.11 -3.23 0.99
C GLY A 48 28.89 -2.93 1.85
N THR A 49 28.96 -3.26 3.12
CA THR A 49 27.84 -3.14 4.08
C THR A 49 28.32 -2.50 5.38
N PRO A 50 27.76 -1.35 5.79
CA PRO A 50 27.95 -0.82 7.13
C PRO A 50 27.24 -1.72 8.15
N VAL A 51 27.96 -2.16 9.17
CA VAL A 51 27.48 -3.03 10.26
C VAL A 51 27.75 -2.34 11.59
N VAL A 52 26.78 -2.44 12.49
CA VAL A 52 26.91 -1.97 13.88
C VAL A 52 26.91 -3.19 14.80
N PHE A 53 27.51 -3.09 15.98
CA PHE A 53 27.45 -4.11 17.01
C PHE A 53 27.11 -3.49 18.36
N LEU A 54 26.29 -4.19 19.13
CA LEU A 54 26.02 -3.96 20.55
C LEU A 54 26.46 -5.21 21.31
N GLY A 55 27.35 -5.05 22.28
CA GLY A 55 28.13 -6.17 22.81
C GLY A 55 28.81 -6.91 21.65
N ASP A 56 28.44 -8.18 21.45
CA ASP A 56 28.91 -9.03 20.35
C ASP A 56 27.83 -9.34 19.31
N THR A 57 26.64 -8.75 19.42
CA THR A 57 25.53 -8.93 18.46
C THR A 57 25.73 -8.04 17.25
N ALA A 58 25.87 -8.65 16.06
CA ALA A 58 25.92 -7.94 14.79
C ALA A 58 24.54 -7.44 14.33
N ILE A 59 24.45 -6.14 14.05
CA ILE A 59 23.24 -5.42 13.69
C ILE A 59 23.20 -5.16 12.18
N ARG A 60 22.11 -5.61 11.56
CA ARG A 60 21.83 -5.50 10.11
C ARG A 60 20.47 -4.80 9.89
N LYS A 61 20.19 -4.39 8.64
CA LYS A 61 19.00 -3.61 8.23
C LYS A 61 17.69 -4.23 8.78
N GLU A 62 16.71 -3.37 9.07
CA GLU A 62 15.31 -3.71 9.39
C GLU A 62 15.03 -4.41 10.73
N ARG A 63 16.06 -4.78 11.51
CA ARG A 63 15.87 -5.42 12.82
C ARG A 63 15.67 -4.41 13.96
N LEU A 64 14.84 -4.81 14.92
CA LEU A 64 14.78 -4.26 16.27
C LEU A 64 15.83 -4.97 17.14
N PHE A 65 16.51 -4.21 17.99
CA PHE A 65 17.43 -4.73 19.00
C PHE A 65 16.93 -4.30 20.37
N ILE A 66 16.53 -5.27 21.18
CA ILE A 66 16.21 -5.05 22.59
C ILE A 66 17.54 -5.03 23.35
N TYR A 67 17.92 -3.86 23.87
CA TYR A 67 19.21 -3.65 24.52
C TYR A 67 19.04 -2.78 25.76
N SER A 68 19.61 -3.25 26.88
CA SER A 68 19.51 -2.61 28.20
C SER A 68 20.87 -2.34 28.85
N ASP A 69 21.98 -2.66 28.16
CA ASP A 69 23.33 -2.45 28.69
C ASP A 69 23.73 -0.96 28.71
N THR A 70 24.40 -0.58 29.80
CA THR A 70 24.80 0.76 30.17
C THR A 70 26.26 1.08 29.83
N SER A 71 26.98 0.20 29.12
CA SER A 71 28.36 0.41 28.65
C SER A 71 28.54 1.66 27.78
N LYS A 72 27.44 2.20 27.23
CA LYS A 72 27.41 3.32 26.28
C LYS A 72 28.33 3.12 25.06
N THR A 73 28.63 1.87 24.76
CA THR A 73 29.63 1.48 23.77
C THR A 73 28.96 0.82 22.59
N VAL A 74 29.30 1.30 21.40
CA VAL A 74 28.83 0.76 20.12
C VAL A 74 30.07 0.41 19.32
N LYS A 75 30.07 -0.70 18.58
CA LYS A 75 31.14 -1.00 17.62
C LYS A 75 30.61 -0.81 16.20
N VAL A 76 31.42 -0.31 15.27
CA VAL A 76 31.04 -0.12 13.86
C VAL A 76 32.09 -0.72 12.93
N LYS A 77 31.67 -1.23 11.79
CA LYS A 77 32.52 -1.85 10.76
C LYS A 77 31.95 -1.56 9.38
N PHE A 78 32.80 -1.48 8.37
CA PHE A 78 32.38 -1.57 6.97
C PHE A 78 32.88 -2.90 6.40
N GLU A 79 31.95 -3.83 6.15
CA GLU A 79 32.26 -5.16 5.62
C GLU A 79 32.32 -5.11 4.09
N THR A 80 33.40 -5.62 3.50
CA THR A 80 33.57 -5.73 2.05
C THR A 80 34.53 -6.86 1.70
N ALA A 81 34.47 -7.38 0.47
CA ALA A 81 35.44 -8.36 -0.03
C ALA A 81 36.84 -7.75 -0.26
N ASP A 82 36.95 -6.42 -0.31
CA ASP A 82 38.21 -5.70 -0.43
C ASP A 82 39.01 -5.78 0.89
N THR A 83 40.22 -6.36 0.83
CA THR A 83 41.12 -6.55 1.97
C THR A 83 42.11 -5.40 2.19
N SER A 84 42.05 -4.34 1.37
CA SER A 84 42.91 -3.16 1.50
C SER A 84 42.64 -2.39 2.79
N LYS A 85 43.65 -1.67 3.28
CA LYS A 85 43.53 -0.78 4.46
C LYS A 85 42.93 0.59 4.11
N THR A 86 41.92 0.59 3.25
CA THR A 86 41.25 1.81 2.78
C THR A 86 40.44 2.46 3.91
N LYS A 87 40.60 3.78 4.08
CA LYS A 87 39.84 4.58 5.04
C LYS A 87 38.47 4.96 4.46
N VAL A 88 37.46 4.86 5.31
CA VAL A 88 36.05 5.16 5.01
C VAL A 88 35.59 6.23 5.97
N ALA A 89 35.03 7.33 5.45
CA ALA A 89 34.37 8.32 6.31
C ALA A 89 33.00 7.79 6.75
N PHE A 90 32.65 7.93 8.03
CA PHE A 90 31.35 7.51 8.53
C PHE A 90 30.73 8.54 9.49
N GLN A 91 29.41 8.47 9.59
CA GLN A 91 28.60 9.19 10.55
C GLN A 91 27.48 8.27 11.05
N LEU A 92 27.25 8.24 12.36
CA LEU A 92 26.11 7.58 12.99
C LEU A 92 25.12 8.66 13.44
N ILE A 93 23.88 8.62 12.95
CA ILE A 93 22.81 9.51 13.40
C ILE A 93 21.78 8.70 14.18
N ILE A 94 21.55 9.10 15.43
CA ILE A 94 20.49 8.54 16.28
C ILE A 94 19.31 9.49 16.23
N THR A 95 18.16 9.04 15.73
CA THR A 95 16.88 9.75 15.82
C THR A 95 16.10 9.14 16.98
N THR A 96 15.99 9.87 18.10
CA THR A 96 15.37 9.33 19.31
C THR A 96 13.87 9.12 19.15
N GLU A 97 13.30 8.18 19.91
CA GLU A 97 11.86 7.98 20.02
C GLU A 97 11.40 8.33 21.45
N PRO A 98 10.22 8.96 21.64
CA PRO A 98 9.26 9.37 20.61
C PRO A 98 9.56 10.74 19.95
N ASN A 99 10.54 11.50 20.46
CA ASN A 99 10.69 12.94 20.18
C ASN A 99 11.43 13.30 18.89
N ASN A 100 11.98 12.34 18.15
CA ASN A 100 12.72 12.52 16.89
C ASN A 100 13.94 13.47 16.99
N ILE A 101 14.56 13.57 18.18
CA ILE A 101 15.77 14.37 18.38
C ILE A 101 16.93 13.68 17.65
N LYS A 102 17.67 14.43 16.83
CA LYS A 102 18.83 13.90 16.09
C LYS A 102 20.11 14.12 16.90
N LEU A 103 20.77 13.03 17.26
CA LEU A 103 22.06 13.00 17.94
C LEU A 103 23.12 12.43 16.96
N PRO A 104 23.96 13.26 16.34
CA PRO A 104 25.02 12.81 15.46
C PRO A 104 26.27 12.39 16.23
N TYR A 105 26.93 11.33 15.76
CA TYR A 105 28.29 10.96 16.09
C TYR A 105 29.16 10.90 14.81
N PRO A 106 30.29 11.64 14.77
CA PRO A 106 30.69 12.67 15.73
C PRO A 106 29.71 13.84 15.78
N LYS A 107 29.83 14.70 16.82
CA LYS A 107 28.97 15.88 17.00
C LYS A 107 29.07 16.86 15.81
N THR A 108 30.20 16.89 15.11
CA THR A 108 30.45 17.65 13.89
C THR A 108 31.23 16.81 12.87
N GLY A 109 30.93 16.96 11.59
CA GLY A 109 31.66 16.28 10.50
C GLY A 109 31.43 14.76 10.45
N CYS A 110 32.51 14.02 10.20
CA CYS A 110 32.55 12.56 10.09
C CYS A 110 33.81 12.03 10.79
N ASP A 111 33.78 10.78 11.22
CA ASP A 111 34.96 10.04 11.69
C ASP A 111 35.40 9.04 10.61
N THR A 112 36.52 8.34 10.80
CA THR A 112 37.03 7.32 9.87
C THR A 112 37.13 5.94 10.50
N LEU A 113 36.80 4.93 9.70
CA LEU A 113 37.09 3.51 9.96
C LEU A 113 37.92 2.94 8.80
N VAL A 114 38.46 1.74 8.97
CA VAL A 114 39.18 1.00 7.91
C VAL A 114 38.32 -0.17 7.44
N PHE A 115 38.40 -0.54 6.16
CA PHE A 115 37.71 -1.73 5.65
C PHE A 115 37.95 -2.96 6.53
N ASN A 116 36.88 -3.68 6.84
CA ASN A 116 36.86 -4.91 7.63
C ASN A 116 37.41 -4.80 9.07
N GLU A 117 37.81 -3.62 9.54
CA GLU A 117 38.21 -3.38 10.93
C GLU A 117 37.04 -2.90 11.78
N ILE A 118 36.99 -3.36 13.02
CA ILE A 118 35.98 -2.94 14.00
C ILE A 118 36.50 -1.69 14.72
N LYS A 119 35.75 -0.59 14.64
CA LYS A 119 35.98 0.61 15.44
C LYS A 119 35.00 0.67 16.60
N GLN A 120 35.52 0.75 17.82
CA GLN A 120 34.70 1.00 19.01
C GLN A 120 34.48 2.50 19.19
N ILE A 121 33.23 2.91 19.45
CA ILE A 121 32.85 4.29 19.75
C ILE A 121 32.13 4.33 21.10
N ARG A 122 32.43 5.36 21.90
CA ARG A 122 31.74 5.63 23.17
C ARG A 122 30.77 6.79 22.95
N LEU A 123 29.52 6.62 23.34
CA LEU A 123 28.46 7.59 23.22
C LEU A 123 28.13 8.20 24.59
N ASP A 124 27.40 9.33 24.60
CA ASP A 124 26.90 9.94 25.83
C ASP A 124 25.78 9.07 26.46
N SER A 125 24.97 8.42 25.61
CA SER A 125 23.92 7.45 25.93
C SER A 125 23.57 6.59 24.70
N ILE A 126 22.83 5.48 24.91
CA ILE A 126 22.20 4.67 23.84
C ILE A 126 20.67 4.78 24.03
N PRO A 127 20.03 5.86 23.55
CA PRO A 127 18.59 6.05 23.73
C PRO A 127 17.77 5.14 22.78
N ASN A 128 16.50 4.95 23.13
CA ASN A 128 15.52 4.32 22.23
C ASN A 128 15.39 5.14 20.93
N GLY A 129 15.40 4.48 19.78
CA GLY A 129 15.12 5.13 18.50
C GLY A 129 15.75 4.48 17.27
N LYS A 130 15.75 5.22 16.17
CA LYS A 130 16.31 4.82 14.87
C LYS A 130 17.78 5.21 14.77
N TYR A 131 18.63 4.25 14.48
CA TYR A 131 20.06 4.44 14.27
C TYR A 131 20.38 4.31 12.78
N THR A 132 21.08 5.30 12.25
CA THR A 132 21.42 5.42 10.83
C THR A 132 22.95 5.51 10.71
N LEU A 133 23.61 4.40 10.40
CA LEU A 133 25.04 4.41 10.09
C LEU A 133 25.21 4.68 8.59
N THR A 134 25.84 5.79 8.25
CA THR A 134 26.19 6.15 6.88
C THR A 134 27.71 6.10 6.70
N CYS A 135 28.17 5.41 5.67
CA CYS A 135 29.56 5.33 5.26
C CYS A 135 29.72 5.90 3.85
N LYS A 136 30.75 6.73 3.65
CA LYS A 136 31.16 7.29 2.36
C LYS A 136 32.50 6.68 1.96
N VAL A 137 32.50 6.02 0.81
CA VAL A 137 33.70 5.43 0.21
C VAL A 137 34.02 6.17 -1.08
N LYS A 138 35.25 6.67 -1.20
CA LYS A 138 35.76 7.16 -2.48
C LYS A 138 36.02 5.97 -3.39
N VAL A 139 35.46 6.00 -4.59
CA VAL A 139 35.69 5.00 -5.63
C VAL A 139 36.19 5.67 -6.90
N LYS A 140 37.22 5.07 -7.51
CA LYS A 140 37.68 5.45 -8.85
C LYS A 140 36.84 4.71 -9.88
N THR A 141 36.31 5.44 -10.85
CA THR A 141 35.60 4.87 -12.01
C THR A 141 36.23 5.37 -13.30
N LEU A 142 36.28 4.52 -14.33
CA LEU A 142 36.76 4.92 -15.64
C LEU A 142 35.61 5.55 -16.43
N LYS A 143 35.74 6.84 -16.76
CA LYS A 143 34.83 7.56 -17.65
C LYS A 143 35.62 8.09 -18.84
N ASN A 144 35.24 7.70 -20.06
CA ASN A 144 35.95 8.05 -21.30
C ASN A 144 37.47 7.77 -21.23
N LYS A 145 37.85 6.59 -20.71
CA LYS A 145 39.25 6.16 -20.48
C LYS A 145 40.07 7.04 -19.52
N LYS A 146 39.44 7.93 -18.75
CA LYS A 146 40.07 8.68 -17.65
C LYS A 146 39.55 8.19 -16.30
N GLU A 147 40.42 8.14 -15.29
CA GLU A 147 39.97 7.94 -13.90
C GLU A 147 39.19 9.17 -13.42
N VAL A 148 38.03 8.93 -12.81
CA VAL A 148 37.22 9.93 -12.12
C VAL A 148 36.94 9.41 -10.72
N GLU A 149 37.33 10.18 -9.69
CA GLU A 149 36.90 9.92 -8.33
C GLU A 149 35.42 10.29 -8.14
N SER A 150 34.69 9.43 -7.44
CA SER A 150 33.31 9.67 -7.02
C SER A 150 33.09 9.11 -5.61
N GLU A 151 32.09 9.62 -4.89
CA GLU A 151 31.71 9.06 -3.58
C GLU A 151 30.54 8.08 -3.76
N LYS A 152 30.68 6.85 -3.28
CA LYS A 152 29.55 5.95 -3.03
C LYS A 152 29.12 6.05 -1.56
N VAL A 153 27.82 6.19 -1.35
CA VAL A 153 27.19 6.26 -0.03
C VAL A 153 26.52 4.93 0.29
N PHE A 154 26.82 4.37 1.45
CA PHE A 154 26.23 3.15 1.98
C PHE A 154 25.57 3.45 3.31
N THR A 155 24.33 3.00 3.53
CA THR A 155 23.58 3.30 4.76
C THR A 155 22.89 2.06 5.32
N THR A 156 23.11 1.81 6.61
CA THR A 156 22.39 0.80 7.41
C THR A 156 21.44 1.50 8.37
N ASN A 157 20.19 1.02 8.43
CA ASN A 157 19.13 1.53 9.32
C ASN A 157 18.62 0.41 10.22
N PHE A 158 18.60 0.64 11.53
CA PHE A 158 18.13 -0.30 12.56
C PHE A 158 17.50 0.46 13.73
N PHE A 159 16.84 -0.27 14.63
CA PHE A 159 16.17 0.31 15.81
C PHE A 159 16.74 -0.32 17.07
N ILE A 160 17.07 0.51 18.07
CA ILE A 160 17.39 0.04 19.43
C ILE A 160 16.27 0.49 20.36
N ARG A 161 15.82 -0.41 21.24
CA ARG A 161 14.90 -0.09 22.33
C ARG A 161 15.23 -0.87 23.60
N THR A 162 14.83 -0.37 24.76
CA THR A 162 14.87 -1.13 26.03
C THR A 162 13.76 -2.19 26.13
N LYS A 163 12.66 -2.04 25.39
CA LYS A 163 11.56 -3.01 25.29
C LYS A 163 10.89 -2.98 23.91
N LYS A 164 10.13 -4.01 23.59
CA LYS A 164 9.33 -4.10 22.35
C LYS A 164 8.26 -2.99 22.28
N LEU A 165 7.84 -2.63 21.07
CA LEU A 165 6.58 -1.90 20.86
C LEU A 165 5.43 -2.90 21.00
N GLU A 166 4.82 -2.95 22.17
CA GLU A 166 3.70 -3.86 22.46
C GLU A 166 2.36 -3.20 22.13
N ILE A 167 1.51 -3.96 21.47
CA ILE A 167 0.12 -3.62 21.17
C ILE A 167 -0.77 -4.32 22.19
N THR A 168 -1.56 -3.58 22.94
CA THR A 168 -2.55 -4.13 23.87
C THR A 168 -3.95 -4.05 23.29
N THR A 169 -4.87 -4.84 23.84
CA THR A 169 -6.31 -4.78 23.48
C THR A 169 -6.87 -3.38 23.77
N GLU A 170 -6.43 -2.77 24.86
CA GLU A 170 -6.83 -1.45 25.36
C GLU A 170 -6.35 -0.34 24.40
N LEU A 171 -5.10 -0.43 23.94
CA LEU A 171 -4.56 0.48 22.94
C LEU A 171 -5.35 0.38 21.62
N LEU A 172 -5.69 -0.83 21.17
CA LEU A 172 -6.52 -0.99 19.98
C LEU A 172 -7.94 -0.45 20.18
N LYS A 173 -8.56 -0.60 21.37
CA LYS A 173 -9.86 0.02 21.69
C LYS A 173 -9.82 1.55 21.58
N SER A 174 -8.75 2.19 22.08
CA SER A 174 -8.58 3.65 21.97
C SER A 174 -8.39 4.13 20.52
N ILE A 175 -7.82 3.30 19.66
CA ILE A 175 -7.63 3.61 18.23
C ILE A 175 -8.90 3.33 17.42
N PHE A 176 -9.61 2.25 17.76
CA PHE A 176 -10.76 1.67 17.05
C PHE A 176 -12.03 1.75 17.91
N ALA A 177 -12.37 2.96 18.33
CA ALA A 177 -13.45 3.24 19.28
C ALA A 177 -14.84 2.76 18.81
N ASN A 178 -15.06 2.57 17.50
CA ASN A 178 -16.31 2.07 16.94
C ASN A 178 -16.30 0.54 16.73
N ASN A 179 -15.33 -0.19 17.27
CA ASN A 179 -15.30 -1.66 17.29
C ASN A 179 -15.56 -2.21 18.71
N PRO A 180 -16.75 -2.77 18.98
CA PRO A 180 -17.07 -3.36 20.28
C PRO A 180 -16.44 -4.75 20.51
N ASP A 181 -15.93 -5.42 19.45
CA ASP A 181 -15.41 -6.78 19.53
C ASP A 181 -14.02 -6.83 20.19
N THR A 182 -14.04 -6.79 21.52
CA THR A 182 -12.85 -6.94 22.37
C THR A 182 -12.06 -8.23 22.08
N ALA A 183 -12.72 -9.31 21.66
CA ALA A 183 -12.05 -10.57 21.39
C ALA A 183 -11.24 -10.49 20.08
N ARG A 184 -11.82 -9.93 19.01
CA ARG A 184 -11.14 -9.61 17.75
C ARG A 184 -9.95 -8.69 17.97
N LEU A 185 -10.13 -7.60 18.73
CA LEU A 185 -9.03 -6.68 19.05
C LEU A 185 -7.91 -7.40 19.81
N GLY A 186 -8.23 -8.24 20.79
CA GLY A 186 -7.24 -9.05 21.52
C GLY A 186 -6.52 -10.07 20.64
N GLN A 187 -7.21 -10.72 19.68
CA GLN A 187 -6.59 -11.61 18.69
C GLN A 187 -5.63 -10.85 17.77
N VAL A 188 -6.04 -9.68 17.26
CA VAL A 188 -5.20 -8.82 16.41
C VAL A 188 -3.98 -8.32 17.16
N ALA A 189 -4.13 -7.84 18.40
CA ALA A 189 -3.02 -7.43 19.25
C ALA A 189 -1.98 -8.55 19.43
N ARG A 190 -2.44 -9.78 19.74
CA ARG A 190 -1.55 -10.96 19.85
C ARG A 190 -0.84 -11.28 18.53
N ALA A 191 -1.55 -11.31 17.40
CA ALA A 191 -0.96 -11.59 16.09
C ALA A 191 0.08 -10.53 15.69
N ILE A 192 -0.22 -9.24 15.91
CA ILE A 192 0.71 -8.15 15.64
C ILE A 192 1.96 -8.27 16.53
N ASN A 193 1.80 -8.52 17.84
CA ASN A 193 2.93 -8.71 18.75
C ASN A 193 3.76 -9.96 18.41
N LYS A 194 3.16 -11.01 17.85
CA LYS A 194 3.87 -12.22 17.43
C LYS A 194 4.74 -11.99 16.19
N TYR A 195 4.25 -11.22 15.21
CA TYR A 195 4.88 -11.15 13.87
C TYR A 195 5.53 -9.82 13.48
N SER A 196 5.22 -8.70 14.14
CA SER A 196 5.64 -7.35 13.68
C SER A 196 7.15 -7.19 13.43
N GLU A 197 8.01 -7.88 14.18
CA GLU A 197 9.47 -7.86 14.00
C GLU A 197 9.95 -8.56 12.73
N GLU A 198 9.31 -9.66 12.32
CA GLU A 198 9.63 -10.41 11.09
C GLU A 198 9.39 -9.55 9.81
N PHE A 199 8.45 -8.62 9.93
CA PHE A 199 8.07 -7.66 8.88
C PHE A 199 8.63 -6.25 9.12
N GLY A 200 9.48 -6.07 10.14
CA GLY A 200 10.12 -4.80 10.45
C GLY A 200 9.16 -3.67 10.90
N ILE A 201 7.93 -3.98 11.30
CA ILE A 201 6.92 -3.01 11.76
C ILE A 201 7.17 -2.70 13.25
N VAL A 202 8.35 -2.18 13.56
CA VAL A 202 8.92 -2.17 14.93
C VAL A 202 8.95 -0.80 15.60
N ASN A 203 8.56 0.25 14.89
CA ASN A 203 8.55 1.63 15.40
C ASN A 203 7.17 2.27 15.33
N VAL A 204 6.98 3.37 16.07
CA VAL A 204 5.70 4.09 16.18
C VAL A 204 5.15 4.47 14.82
N ASN A 205 5.99 5.02 13.91
CA ASN A 205 5.52 5.47 12.59
C ASN A 205 5.02 4.30 11.74
N ARG A 206 5.82 3.24 11.61
CA ARG A 206 5.46 2.01 10.86
C ARG A 206 4.19 1.37 11.40
N MET A 207 4.11 1.21 12.72
CA MET A 207 2.95 0.63 13.39
C MET A 207 1.70 1.49 13.26
N SER A 208 1.82 2.81 13.45
CA SER A 208 0.68 3.73 13.35
C SER A 208 0.09 3.77 11.94
N HIS A 209 0.95 3.78 10.91
CA HIS A 209 0.47 3.67 9.53
C HIS A 209 -0.13 2.29 9.26
N PHE A 210 0.51 1.19 9.70
CA PHE A 210 -0.04 -0.16 9.52
C PHE A 210 -1.45 -0.28 10.12
N LEU A 211 -1.61 0.06 11.40
CA LEU A 211 -2.90 0.09 12.10
C LEU A 211 -3.91 1.04 11.41
N GLY A 212 -3.47 2.23 11.02
CA GLY A 212 -4.30 3.22 10.32
C GLY A 212 -4.81 2.76 8.96
N GLN A 213 -4.02 1.98 8.21
CA GLN A 213 -4.48 1.37 6.95
C GLN A 213 -5.42 0.20 7.21
N ILE A 214 -5.03 -0.78 8.04
CA ILE A 214 -5.87 -1.98 8.24
C ILE A 214 -7.23 -1.64 8.88
N GLY A 215 -7.26 -0.65 9.78
CA GLY A 215 -8.50 -0.12 10.33
C GLY A 215 -9.34 0.62 9.29
N ALA A 216 -8.72 1.33 8.33
CA ALA A 216 -9.49 2.03 7.30
C ALA A 216 -10.15 1.08 6.29
N GLU A 217 -9.47 0.00 5.86
CA GLU A 217 -10.07 -0.98 4.94
C GLU A 217 -11.23 -1.73 5.60
N THR A 218 -11.02 -2.20 6.83
CA THR A 218 -11.94 -3.13 7.49
C THR A 218 -13.05 -2.46 8.30
N GLY A 219 -13.10 -1.12 8.32
CA GLY A 219 -13.97 -0.37 9.22
C GLY A 219 -13.65 -0.68 10.68
N GLU A 220 -12.46 -0.31 11.13
CA GLU A 220 -11.93 -0.49 12.50
C GLU A 220 -11.78 -1.95 12.94
N LEU A 221 -11.27 -2.81 12.06
CA LEU A 221 -11.04 -4.25 12.30
C LEU A 221 -12.32 -5.10 12.38
N LYS A 222 -13.47 -4.58 11.93
CA LYS A 222 -14.76 -5.30 11.94
C LYS A 222 -14.93 -6.27 10.77
N ASN A 223 -14.62 -5.85 9.54
CA ASN A 223 -14.99 -6.57 8.32
C ASN A 223 -13.77 -7.14 7.58
N LEU A 224 -13.57 -8.46 7.64
CA LEU A 224 -12.53 -9.18 6.88
C LEU A 224 -12.96 -9.65 5.47
N LYS A 225 -14.18 -9.32 5.07
CA LYS A 225 -14.76 -9.66 3.78
C LYS A 225 -15.51 -8.43 3.28
N GLU A 226 -15.41 -8.15 2.00
CA GLU A 226 -16.24 -7.16 1.32
C GLU A 226 -17.72 -7.58 1.40
N ILE A 227 -18.60 -6.69 1.85
CA ILE A 227 -20.01 -7.00 2.12
C ILE A 227 -20.85 -6.49 0.94
N PRO A 228 -21.49 -7.38 0.15
CA PRO A 228 -22.44 -6.96 -0.88
C PRO A 228 -23.76 -6.54 -0.21
N GLY A 229 -23.87 -5.26 0.13
CA GLY A 229 -25.04 -4.67 0.79
C GLY A 229 -25.67 -3.52 -0.01
N TYR A 230 -25.56 -3.56 -1.34
CA TYR A 230 -25.98 -2.45 -2.20
C TYR A 230 -27.49 -2.45 -2.40
N THR A 231 -28.17 -1.43 -1.89
CA THR A 231 -29.57 -1.17 -2.27
C THR A 231 -29.68 -0.95 -3.78
N GLN A 232 -30.87 -1.16 -4.36
CA GLN A 232 -31.10 -0.85 -5.78
C GLN A 232 -30.66 0.59 -6.13
N LYS A 233 -30.91 1.55 -5.23
CA LYS A 233 -30.41 2.93 -5.35
C LYS A 233 -28.89 3.02 -5.38
N ASN A 234 -28.17 2.28 -4.53
CA ASN A 234 -26.70 2.25 -4.58
C ASN A 234 -26.18 1.63 -5.89
N ILE A 235 -26.84 0.59 -6.41
CA ILE A 235 -26.49 -0.01 -7.69
C ILE A 235 -26.73 0.99 -8.83
N TYR A 236 -27.86 1.69 -8.83
CA TYR A 236 -28.14 2.74 -9.80
C TYR A 236 -27.12 3.89 -9.73
N ASP A 237 -26.91 4.49 -8.56
CA ASP A 237 -26.07 5.68 -8.39
C ASP A 237 -24.58 5.41 -8.66
N ASN A 238 -24.08 4.21 -8.31
CA ASN A 238 -22.64 3.88 -8.40
C ASN A 238 -22.27 2.98 -9.59
N CYS A 239 -23.22 2.22 -10.14
CA CYS A 239 -22.95 1.31 -11.27
C CYS A 239 -23.57 1.84 -12.56
N LEU A 240 -24.88 2.06 -12.60
CA LEU A 240 -25.60 2.39 -13.84
C LEU A 240 -25.35 3.83 -14.27
N LYS A 241 -25.76 4.79 -13.43
CA LYS A 241 -25.72 6.23 -13.71
C LYS A 241 -24.36 6.75 -14.20
N PRO A 242 -23.19 6.35 -13.62
CA PRO A 242 -21.90 6.83 -14.08
C PRO A 242 -21.31 6.06 -15.28
N ASN A 243 -21.83 4.86 -15.61
CA ASN A 243 -21.26 4.03 -16.69
C ASN A 243 -22.20 3.97 -17.90
N LEU A 244 -22.09 4.96 -18.79
CA LEU A 244 -22.84 5.02 -20.04
C LEU A 244 -22.02 4.52 -21.23
N ARG A 245 -22.69 3.91 -22.20
CA ARG A 245 -22.15 3.59 -23.53
C ARG A 245 -22.95 4.28 -24.64
N ASN A 246 -22.30 4.53 -25.77
CA ASN A 246 -22.99 4.92 -27.00
C ASN A 246 -23.69 3.69 -27.57
N SER A 247 -24.91 3.86 -28.08
CA SER A 247 -25.61 2.81 -28.83
C SER A 247 -26.53 3.42 -29.88
N SER A 248 -26.34 3.04 -31.14
CA SER A 248 -27.25 3.40 -32.25
C SER A 248 -28.64 2.77 -32.13
N LYS A 249 -28.80 1.74 -31.28
CA LYS A 249 -30.10 1.14 -30.95
C LYS A 249 -30.86 1.92 -29.87
N SER A 250 -30.25 2.93 -29.24
CA SER A 250 -30.90 3.77 -28.23
C SER A 250 -31.47 5.04 -28.88
N THR A 251 -32.71 5.39 -28.56
CA THR A 251 -33.36 6.63 -29.04
C THR A 251 -32.70 7.90 -28.49
N THR A 252 -31.91 7.80 -27.41
CA THR A 252 -31.10 8.91 -26.86
C THR A 252 -29.63 8.84 -27.29
N GLY A 253 -29.25 7.85 -28.11
CA GLY A 253 -27.86 7.52 -28.44
C GLY A 253 -27.04 6.94 -27.27
N LYS A 254 -27.62 6.83 -26.06
CA LYS A 254 -26.95 6.36 -24.84
C LYS A 254 -27.71 5.21 -24.17
N THR A 255 -26.99 4.27 -23.59
CA THR A 255 -27.52 3.21 -22.71
C THR A 255 -26.59 2.98 -21.52
N PHE A 256 -27.05 2.29 -20.48
CA PHE A 256 -26.17 1.83 -19.41
C PHE A 256 -25.23 0.72 -19.89
N LYS A 257 -23.97 0.76 -19.43
CA LYS A 257 -22.98 -0.30 -19.64
C LYS A 257 -23.47 -1.64 -19.07
N TYR A 258 -23.99 -1.63 -17.85
CA TYR A 258 -24.45 -2.82 -17.10
C TYR A 258 -25.98 -2.97 -17.13
N CYS A 259 -26.63 -2.83 -18.30
CA CYS A 259 -28.09 -2.81 -18.33
C CYS A 259 -28.73 -4.17 -17.94
N ASP A 260 -27.99 -5.28 -17.96
CA ASP A 260 -28.42 -6.60 -17.43
C ASP A 260 -28.57 -6.65 -15.90
N PHE A 261 -28.28 -5.55 -15.20
CA PHE A 261 -28.74 -5.30 -13.84
C PHE A 261 -30.26 -5.10 -13.76
N VAL A 262 -30.90 -4.69 -14.85
CA VAL A 262 -32.33 -4.36 -14.90
C VAL A 262 -33.17 -5.55 -15.35
N GLU A 263 -34.33 -5.74 -14.73
CA GLU A 263 -35.30 -6.78 -15.13
C GLU A 263 -35.72 -6.62 -16.60
N GLY A 264 -35.79 -7.74 -17.34
CA GLY A 264 -36.07 -7.74 -18.78
C GLY A 264 -34.86 -7.48 -19.71
N TYR A 265 -33.71 -7.07 -19.18
CA TYR A 265 -32.49 -6.81 -19.97
C TYR A 265 -31.42 -7.86 -19.70
N ASN A 266 -30.70 -8.28 -20.74
CA ASN A 266 -29.60 -9.25 -20.64
C ASN A 266 -28.45 -8.84 -21.58
N CYS A 267 -27.22 -9.16 -21.16
CA CYS A 267 -26.01 -8.95 -21.92
C CYS A 267 -25.25 -10.27 -21.97
N LEU A 268 -24.72 -10.61 -23.15
CA LEU A 268 -23.84 -11.76 -23.30
C LEU A 268 -22.56 -11.54 -22.49
N ASP A 269 -21.88 -12.61 -22.08
CA ASP A 269 -20.52 -12.44 -21.53
C ASP A 269 -19.52 -12.18 -22.68
N ILE A 270 -18.39 -11.54 -22.40
CA ILE A 270 -17.32 -11.51 -23.40
C ILE A 270 -16.56 -12.83 -23.44
N ASN A 271 -16.04 -13.15 -24.62
CA ASN A 271 -14.96 -14.12 -24.74
C ASN A 271 -13.75 -13.63 -23.89
N SER A 272 -13.19 -14.50 -23.05
CA SER A 272 -12.03 -14.18 -22.19
C SER A 272 -10.81 -13.68 -22.96
N ALA A 273 -10.64 -14.08 -24.23
CA ALA A 273 -9.61 -13.56 -25.12
C ALA A 273 -9.81 -12.06 -25.51
N LYS A 274 -10.95 -11.46 -25.13
CA LYS A 274 -11.23 -10.02 -25.26
C LYS A 274 -11.14 -9.27 -23.91
N CYS A 275 -10.77 -9.93 -22.80
CA CYS A 275 -10.45 -9.21 -21.57
C CYS A 275 -9.30 -8.24 -21.85
N SER A 276 -9.46 -6.99 -21.42
CA SER A 276 -8.44 -5.93 -21.52
C SER A 276 -8.27 -5.28 -20.16
N ASP A 277 -7.03 -5.08 -19.72
CA ASP A 277 -6.74 -4.44 -18.43
C ASP A 277 -6.97 -2.92 -18.42
N ASP A 278 -7.21 -2.27 -19.57
CA ASP A 278 -7.58 -0.85 -19.63
C ASP A 278 -8.96 -0.64 -18.97
N PRO A 279 -9.11 0.10 -17.86
CA PRO A 279 -10.39 0.24 -17.17
C PRO A 279 -11.56 0.77 -18.02
N LYS A 280 -11.28 1.49 -19.13
CA LYS A 280 -12.30 1.97 -20.08
C LYS A 280 -12.80 0.84 -21.00
N ASN A 281 -11.91 -0.08 -21.36
CA ASN A 281 -12.12 -1.19 -22.29
C ASN A 281 -12.19 -2.58 -21.60
N ALA A 282 -12.01 -2.63 -20.27
CA ALA A 282 -12.24 -3.74 -19.36
C ALA A 282 -13.74 -4.04 -19.28
N ALA A 283 -14.24 -4.59 -20.37
CA ALA A 283 -15.60 -5.04 -20.52
C ALA A 283 -15.68 -6.47 -20.00
N GLY A 284 -15.78 -6.65 -18.68
CA GLY A 284 -16.05 -7.96 -18.08
C GLY A 284 -17.40 -8.60 -18.47
N HIS A 285 -18.15 -7.97 -19.38
CA HIS A 285 -19.41 -8.39 -19.97
C HIS A 285 -19.51 -7.79 -21.39
N GLY A 286 -20.22 -8.46 -22.28
CA GLY A 286 -20.44 -8.03 -23.67
C GLY A 286 -21.47 -6.92 -23.80
N ASP A 287 -21.75 -6.56 -25.05
CA ASP A 287 -22.89 -5.70 -25.37
C ASP A 287 -24.21 -6.44 -25.18
N CYS A 288 -25.27 -5.66 -25.01
CA CYS A 288 -26.58 -6.14 -24.62
C CYS A 288 -27.50 -6.16 -25.84
N ASP A 289 -28.31 -7.22 -25.96
CA ASP A 289 -29.15 -7.41 -27.15
C ASP A 289 -30.21 -6.31 -27.28
N SER A 290 -30.66 -5.79 -26.14
CA SER A 290 -31.57 -4.66 -25.94
C SER A 290 -30.88 -3.47 -25.27
N CYS A 291 -31.43 -2.26 -25.45
CA CYS A 291 -30.91 -1.02 -24.87
C CYS A 291 -31.93 -0.33 -23.98
N ILE A 292 -31.47 0.24 -22.87
CA ILE A 292 -32.27 1.16 -22.03
C ILE A 292 -31.95 2.57 -22.54
N PRO A 293 -32.93 3.34 -23.06
CA PRO A 293 -32.66 4.71 -23.49
C PRO A 293 -32.37 5.59 -22.28
N VAL A 294 -31.12 6.05 -22.14
CA VAL A 294 -30.71 6.90 -21.01
C VAL A 294 -30.68 8.36 -21.46
N PRO A 295 -31.51 9.25 -20.88
CA PRO A 295 -31.45 10.68 -21.14
C PRO A 295 -30.10 11.28 -20.73
N PHE A 296 -29.52 12.09 -21.62
CA PHE A 296 -28.17 12.61 -21.52
C PHE A 296 -28.11 14.05 -22.05
N ASP A 297 -27.44 14.95 -21.34
CA ASP A 297 -27.38 16.40 -21.59
C ASP A 297 -26.02 16.91 -22.11
N GLY A 298 -25.08 15.99 -22.37
CA GLY A 298 -23.68 16.32 -22.66
C GLY A 298 -22.74 16.08 -21.47
N ASN A 299 -23.26 16.20 -20.23
CA ASN A 299 -22.47 16.09 -19.00
C ASN A 299 -22.70 14.76 -18.27
N GLY A 300 -23.89 14.15 -18.37
CA GLY A 300 -24.16 12.87 -17.74
C GLY A 300 -25.58 12.34 -17.92
N CYS A 301 -25.86 11.22 -17.24
CA CYS A 301 -27.22 10.66 -17.15
C CYS A 301 -28.11 11.60 -16.33
N THR A 302 -29.16 12.15 -16.95
CA THR A 302 -30.06 13.13 -16.30
C THR A 302 -31.20 12.49 -15.49
N TRP A 303 -31.31 11.15 -15.48
CA TRP A 303 -32.24 10.47 -14.59
C TRP A 303 -31.88 10.66 -13.11
N THR A 304 -32.90 10.87 -12.30
CA THR A 304 -32.87 10.73 -10.84
C THR A 304 -33.21 9.30 -10.47
N TRP A 305 -32.82 8.86 -9.26
CA TRP A 305 -33.24 7.55 -8.73
C TRP A 305 -34.76 7.36 -8.87
N LEU A 306 -35.56 8.31 -8.41
CA LEU A 306 -37.04 8.23 -8.46
C LEU A 306 -37.61 8.01 -9.87
N LYS A 307 -37.01 8.62 -10.91
CA LYS A 307 -37.45 8.44 -12.31
C LYS A 307 -37.05 7.08 -12.88
N PHE A 308 -35.92 6.53 -12.42
CA PHE A 308 -35.48 5.19 -12.80
C PHE A 308 -36.35 4.13 -12.10
N ASP A 309 -36.49 4.24 -10.78
CA ASP A 309 -37.26 3.36 -9.89
C ASP A 309 -38.76 3.30 -10.28
N SER A 310 -39.33 4.38 -10.82
CA SER A 310 -40.70 4.37 -11.36
C SER A 310 -40.90 3.60 -12.67
N LEU A 311 -39.82 3.15 -13.32
CA LEU A 311 -39.82 2.54 -14.66
C LEU A 311 -39.08 1.20 -14.73
N TYR A 312 -38.14 0.95 -13.82
CA TYR A 312 -37.16 -0.14 -13.90
C TYR A 312 -36.83 -0.70 -12.51
N ASN A 313 -36.93 -2.02 -12.38
CA ASN A 313 -36.42 -2.76 -11.22
C ASN A 313 -35.02 -3.30 -11.50
N ILE A 314 -34.17 -3.34 -10.48
CA ILE A 314 -32.88 -4.04 -10.52
C ILE A 314 -33.08 -5.47 -10.02
N LYS A 315 -32.59 -6.47 -10.77
CA LYS A 315 -32.77 -7.90 -10.45
C LYS A 315 -32.24 -8.20 -9.04
N SER A 316 -33.05 -8.87 -8.24
CA SER A 316 -32.73 -9.24 -6.85
C SER A 316 -31.43 -10.03 -6.69
N SER A 317 -31.00 -10.75 -7.73
CA SER A 317 -29.73 -11.50 -7.80
C SER A 317 -28.47 -10.64 -7.58
N TYR A 318 -28.55 -9.32 -7.73
CA TYR A 318 -27.41 -8.40 -7.52
C TYR A 318 -27.32 -7.81 -6.10
N ASN A 319 -28.24 -8.19 -5.20
CA ASN A 319 -28.13 -7.93 -3.77
C ASN A 319 -27.16 -8.93 -3.08
N GLY A 320 -26.03 -9.21 -3.72
CA GLY A 320 -25.11 -10.30 -3.37
C GLY A 320 -23.79 -10.19 -4.13
N THR A 321 -22.87 -11.13 -3.90
CA THR A 321 -21.47 -11.05 -4.39
C THR A 321 -21.34 -10.99 -5.92
N VAL A 322 -22.38 -11.39 -6.67
CA VAL A 322 -22.43 -11.38 -8.14
C VAL A 322 -22.05 -10.01 -8.73
N ILE A 323 -22.34 -8.91 -8.03
CA ILE A 323 -21.98 -7.56 -8.49
C ILE A 323 -20.45 -7.37 -8.64
N PHE A 324 -19.63 -8.09 -7.87
CA PHE A 324 -18.17 -8.06 -7.97
C PHE A 324 -17.65 -8.72 -9.25
N ASP A 325 -18.40 -9.66 -9.84
CA ASP A 325 -18.08 -10.26 -11.14
C ASP A 325 -18.15 -9.23 -12.29
N TYR A 326 -18.92 -8.15 -12.11
CA TYR A 326 -19.01 -7.02 -13.04
C TYR A 326 -17.95 -5.96 -12.75
N TRP A 327 -17.76 -5.58 -11.49
CA TRP A 327 -16.78 -4.55 -11.12
C TRP A 327 -15.34 -5.01 -11.29
N TYR A 328 -15.04 -6.28 -11.03
CA TYR A 328 -13.69 -6.84 -11.06
C TYR A 328 -13.46 -7.86 -12.18
N GLY A 329 -14.46 -8.17 -13.01
CA GLY A 329 -14.27 -9.01 -14.21
C GLY A 329 -13.30 -8.39 -15.21
N CYS A 330 -12.44 -9.20 -15.81
CA CYS A 330 -11.34 -8.79 -16.70
C CYS A 330 -10.41 -7.72 -16.10
N ARG A 331 -10.11 -7.81 -14.80
CA ARG A 331 -9.18 -6.92 -14.09
C ARG A 331 -8.34 -7.71 -13.11
N MET A 332 -7.05 -7.36 -12.95
CA MET A 332 -6.19 -7.92 -11.90
C MET A 332 -6.08 -9.46 -11.96
N GLY A 333 -6.02 -10.01 -13.17
CA GLY A 333 -5.96 -11.45 -13.43
C GLY A 333 -7.29 -12.20 -13.35
N ASN A 334 -8.40 -11.52 -13.06
CA ASN A 334 -9.74 -12.11 -13.09
C ASN A 334 -10.20 -12.32 -14.54
N GLY A 335 -10.86 -13.45 -14.81
CA GLY A 335 -11.60 -13.69 -16.05
C GLY A 335 -12.85 -12.81 -16.23
N PRO A 336 -13.62 -13.03 -17.31
CA PRO A 336 -14.88 -12.32 -17.55
C PRO A 336 -15.97 -12.77 -16.56
N LYS A 337 -17.15 -12.13 -16.57
CA LYS A 337 -18.20 -12.34 -15.56
C LYS A 337 -18.52 -13.81 -15.29
N SER A 338 -18.62 -14.65 -16.32
CA SER A 338 -18.95 -16.07 -16.19
C SER A 338 -17.93 -16.88 -15.38
N SER A 339 -16.68 -16.44 -15.30
CA SER A 339 -15.63 -17.08 -14.49
C SER A 339 -15.92 -17.02 -12.99
N ARG A 340 -16.73 -16.04 -12.55
CA ARG A 340 -16.93 -15.65 -11.15
C ARG A 340 -15.64 -15.28 -10.41
N ASP A 341 -14.57 -14.96 -11.12
CA ASP A 341 -13.31 -14.55 -10.51
C ASP A 341 -13.46 -13.25 -9.70
N GLY A 342 -14.37 -12.34 -10.09
CA GLY A 342 -14.56 -11.06 -9.38
C GLY A 342 -15.09 -11.24 -7.96
N SER A 343 -16.12 -12.07 -7.78
CA SER A 343 -16.67 -12.47 -6.49
C SER A 343 -15.78 -13.48 -5.76
N THR A 344 -15.10 -14.38 -6.48
CA THR A 344 -14.13 -15.30 -5.89
C THR A 344 -12.96 -14.54 -5.29
N TYR A 345 -12.44 -13.50 -5.94
CA TYR A 345 -11.29 -12.68 -5.49
C TYR A 345 -11.67 -11.24 -5.08
N MET A 346 -12.88 -11.02 -4.55
CA MET A 346 -13.29 -9.77 -3.90
C MET A 346 -12.44 -9.43 -2.66
N GLY A 347 -12.62 -8.25 -2.05
CA GLY A 347 -11.80 -7.80 -0.92
C GLY A 347 -11.84 -8.73 0.30
N ARG A 348 -10.67 -9.20 0.76
CA ARG A 348 -10.54 -10.00 2.00
C ARG A 348 -9.35 -9.64 2.89
N GLY A 349 -9.42 -10.08 4.14
CA GLY A 349 -8.38 -9.90 5.15
C GLY A 349 -8.24 -8.46 5.61
N PHE A 350 -7.24 -8.19 6.44
CA PHE A 350 -7.07 -6.87 7.06
C PHE A 350 -6.66 -5.75 6.08
N ILE A 351 -6.38 -6.07 4.82
CA ILE A 351 -5.94 -5.13 3.79
C ILE A 351 -6.91 -5.08 2.58
N HIS A 352 -8.06 -5.76 2.66
CA HIS A 352 -9.03 -5.95 1.55
C HIS A 352 -8.33 -6.29 0.22
N LEU A 353 -7.57 -7.39 0.23
CA LEU A 353 -6.88 -7.88 -0.95
C LEU A 353 -7.89 -8.29 -2.03
N THR A 354 -7.76 -7.75 -3.23
CA THR A 354 -8.73 -7.90 -4.35
C THR A 354 -8.02 -8.27 -5.66
N GLY A 355 -8.60 -9.16 -6.44
CA GLY A 355 -8.13 -9.60 -7.76
C GLY A 355 -7.15 -10.78 -7.73
N LYS A 356 -7.38 -11.78 -8.58
CA LYS A 356 -6.67 -13.07 -8.65
C LYS A 356 -5.15 -12.96 -8.59
N ASP A 357 -4.56 -12.00 -9.32
CA ASP A 357 -3.12 -11.78 -9.33
C ASP A 357 -2.58 -11.35 -7.97
N ASN A 358 -3.31 -10.53 -7.22
CA ASN A 358 -2.89 -10.11 -5.88
C ASN A 358 -2.94 -11.28 -4.89
N TYR A 359 -3.93 -12.17 -4.99
CA TYR A 359 -3.99 -13.42 -4.21
C TYR A 359 -2.86 -14.40 -4.60
N LYS A 360 -2.50 -14.47 -5.88
CA LYS A 360 -1.36 -15.27 -6.37
C LYS A 360 -0.03 -14.71 -5.86
N VAL A 361 0.16 -13.39 -5.89
CA VAL A 361 1.31 -12.70 -5.28
C VAL A 361 1.38 -13.00 -3.78
N LEU A 362 0.29 -12.87 -3.03
CA LEU A 362 0.28 -13.22 -1.60
C LEU A 362 0.70 -14.68 -1.36
N SER A 363 0.21 -15.60 -2.18
CA SER A 363 0.59 -17.02 -2.10
C SER A 363 2.10 -17.21 -2.32
N ASN A 364 2.66 -16.55 -3.34
CA ASN A 364 4.09 -16.62 -3.64
C ASN A 364 4.95 -16.01 -2.54
N GLU A 365 4.60 -14.83 -2.03
CA GLU A 365 5.36 -14.17 -0.96
C GLU A 365 5.24 -14.91 0.38
N TRP A 366 4.07 -15.48 0.70
CA TRP A 366 3.90 -16.36 1.86
C TRP A 366 4.83 -17.57 1.76
N ASN A 367 4.84 -18.26 0.62
CA ASN A 367 5.60 -19.50 0.44
C ASN A 367 7.12 -19.29 0.35
N LYS A 368 7.59 -18.06 0.08
CA LYS A 368 9.00 -17.67 0.22
C LYS A 368 9.43 -17.48 1.67
N ILE A 369 8.51 -17.05 2.54
CA ILE A 369 8.78 -16.75 3.96
C ILE A 369 8.56 -18.00 4.82
N TYR A 370 7.52 -18.79 4.51
CA TYR A 370 7.13 -20.00 5.23
C TYR A 370 7.16 -21.22 4.29
N PRO A 371 8.35 -21.76 3.95
CA PRO A 371 8.48 -22.88 3.02
C PRO A 371 7.84 -24.18 3.53
N ASP A 372 7.72 -24.34 4.85
CA ASP A 372 7.13 -25.53 5.50
C ASP A 372 5.62 -25.39 5.78
N ASP A 373 5.06 -24.18 5.69
CA ASP A 373 3.64 -23.88 5.90
C ASP A 373 3.04 -23.20 4.65
N LYS A 374 3.13 -23.89 3.50
CA LYS A 374 2.67 -23.31 2.23
C LYS A 374 1.17 -23.04 2.22
N LYS A 375 0.78 -21.97 1.52
CA LYS A 375 -0.61 -21.52 1.32
C LYS A 375 -0.87 -21.16 -0.13
N GLU A 376 -2.12 -21.34 -0.55
CA GLU A 376 -2.65 -21.10 -1.88
C GLU A 376 -3.91 -20.21 -1.78
N PHE A 377 -3.70 -18.93 -1.49
CA PHE A 377 -4.79 -17.96 -1.30
C PHE A 377 -5.56 -17.66 -2.59
N HIS A 378 -5.02 -18.00 -3.76
CA HIS A 378 -5.73 -17.94 -5.03
C HIS A 378 -6.55 -19.22 -5.34
N GLY A 379 -6.63 -20.14 -4.38
CA GLY A 379 -7.34 -21.42 -4.45
C GLY A 379 -7.87 -21.82 -3.07
N LYS A 380 -7.52 -23.03 -2.61
CA LYS A 380 -8.09 -23.69 -1.42
C LYS A 380 -7.99 -22.90 -0.10
N ASP A 381 -6.95 -22.07 0.07
CA ASP A 381 -6.68 -21.39 1.35
C ASP A 381 -7.31 -19.98 1.44
N ILE A 382 -8.06 -19.55 0.42
CA ILE A 382 -8.61 -18.18 0.30
C ILE A 382 -9.46 -17.77 1.52
N ASN A 383 -10.25 -18.70 2.07
CA ASN A 383 -11.17 -18.44 3.18
C ASN A 383 -10.44 -18.13 4.50
N LEU A 384 -9.18 -18.54 4.66
CA LEU A 384 -8.39 -18.29 5.87
C LEU A 384 -8.17 -16.78 6.12
N LEU A 385 -8.23 -15.96 5.06
CA LEU A 385 -8.19 -14.49 5.19
C LEU A 385 -9.44 -13.90 5.86
N GLU A 386 -10.54 -14.66 5.95
CA GLU A 386 -11.77 -14.27 6.64
C GLU A 386 -11.90 -14.94 8.01
N THR A 387 -11.54 -16.22 8.10
CA THR A 387 -11.80 -17.07 9.28
C THR A 387 -10.67 -17.10 10.30
N ASP A 388 -9.43 -16.80 9.90
CA ASP A 388 -8.26 -16.85 10.78
C ASP A 388 -7.60 -15.46 10.90
N VAL A 389 -7.70 -14.87 12.10
CA VAL A 389 -7.13 -13.55 12.40
C VAL A 389 -5.61 -13.52 12.30
N GLU A 390 -4.94 -14.61 12.68
CA GLU A 390 -3.48 -14.69 12.65
C GLU A 390 -2.98 -14.73 11.19
N ILE A 391 -3.60 -15.58 10.36
CA ILE A 391 -3.31 -15.64 8.93
C ILE A 391 -3.67 -14.32 8.22
N ALA A 392 -4.81 -13.72 8.53
CA ALA A 392 -5.22 -12.45 7.94
C ALA A 392 -4.27 -11.28 8.30
N ILE A 393 -3.73 -11.23 9.54
CA ILE A 393 -2.72 -10.24 9.93
C ILE A 393 -1.38 -10.52 9.26
N LYS A 394 -0.92 -11.78 9.23
CA LYS A 394 0.30 -12.17 8.49
C LYS A 394 0.19 -11.77 7.01
N ALA A 395 -0.95 -12.01 6.36
CA ALA A 395 -1.19 -11.62 4.98
C ALA A 395 -1.10 -10.10 4.75
N ALA A 396 -1.68 -9.29 5.66
CA ALA A 396 -1.54 -7.84 5.61
C ALA A 396 -0.09 -7.37 5.81
N MET A 397 0.68 -8.03 6.70
CA MET A 397 2.11 -7.73 6.91
C MET A 397 3.00 -8.16 5.72
N ILE A 398 2.69 -9.28 5.07
CA ILE A 398 3.35 -9.72 3.83
C ILE A 398 3.11 -8.69 2.71
N TYR A 399 1.86 -8.27 2.52
CA TYR A 399 1.52 -7.22 1.55
C TYR A 399 2.26 -5.90 1.86
N TRP A 400 2.29 -5.51 3.14
CA TRP A 400 2.99 -4.31 3.61
C TRP A 400 4.49 -4.33 3.29
N LYS A 401 5.14 -5.48 3.51
CA LYS A 401 6.56 -5.73 3.18
C LYS A 401 6.77 -5.73 1.67
N TYR A 402 5.97 -6.47 0.91
CA TYR A 402 6.02 -6.55 -0.55
C TYR A 402 5.90 -5.17 -1.23
N LYS A 403 5.01 -4.30 -0.73
CA LYS A 403 4.82 -2.95 -1.27
C LYS A 403 5.88 -1.92 -0.80
N GLY A 404 6.84 -2.30 0.05
CA GLY A 404 7.90 -1.42 0.56
C GLY A 404 7.35 -0.23 1.35
N LEU A 405 6.39 -0.48 2.26
CA LEU A 405 5.69 0.57 3.00
C LEU A 405 6.47 1.06 4.24
N ASN A 406 7.37 0.23 4.77
CA ASN A 406 8.30 0.58 5.85
C ASN A 406 9.17 1.81 5.50
N GLU A 407 9.75 1.84 4.30
CA GLU A 407 10.58 2.94 3.78
C GLU A 407 9.80 4.25 3.60
N ILE A 408 8.47 4.17 3.47
CA ILE A 408 7.59 5.34 3.33
C ILE A 408 7.18 5.83 4.71
N ALA A 409 6.77 4.91 5.61
CA ALA A 409 6.43 5.21 7.00
C ALA A 409 7.61 5.77 7.80
N ASP A 410 8.84 5.36 7.50
CA ASP A 410 10.07 5.90 8.10
C ASP A 410 10.28 7.41 7.83
N LYS A 411 9.51 8.02 6.93
CA LYS A 411 9.54 9.47 6.65
C LYS A 411 8.62 10.27 7.58
N GLY A 412 7.96 9.62 8.53
CA GLY A 412 7.08 10.24 9.52
C GLY A 412 5.60 10.01 9.22
N THR A 413 4.74 10.72 9.95
CA THR A 413 3.28 10.51 9.95
C THR A 413 2.51 11.74 9.49
N SER A 414 3.12 12.59 8.65
CA SER A 414 2.42 13.73 8.05
C SER A 414 1.28 13.27 7.13
N PRO A 415 0.22 14.09 6.93
CA PRO A 415 -0.89 13.77 6.04
C PRO A 415 -0.46 13.30 4.64
N THR A 416 0.62 13.89 4.10
CA THR A 416 1.22 13.55 2.80
C THR A 416 1.87 12.16 2.76
N ILE A 417 2.39 11.66 3.88
CA ILE A 417 2.92 10.29 3.96
C ILE A 417 1.77 9.29 4.12
N VAL A 418 0.73 9.63 4.89
CA VAL A 418 -0.50 8.81 4.99
C VAL A 418 -1.16 8.65 3.61
N GLU A 419 -1.26 9.75 2.84
CA GLU A 419 -1.71 9.74 1.44
C GLU A 419 -0.89 8.80 0.56
N LYS A 420 0.45 8.92 0.63
CA LYS A 420 1.35 8.09 -0.19
C LYS A 420 1.25 6.60 0.12
N ILE A 421 1.01 6.24 1.38
CA ILE A 421 0.77 4.85 1.79
C ILE A 421 -0.64 4.41 1.38
N GLY A 422 -1.67 5.21 1.66
CA GLY A 422 -3.06 4.93 1.29
C GLY A 422 -3.24 4.67 -0.21
N LYS A 423 -2.58 5.47 -1.08
CA LYS A 423 -2.58 5.25 -2.53
C LYS A 423 -1.94 3.92 -2.95
N LYS A 424 -0.93 3.45 -2.23
CA LYS A 424 -0.30 2.14 -2.49
C LYS A 424 -1.13 0.96 -2.00
N VAL A 425 -1.98 1.16 -1.00
CA VAL A 425 -2.85 0.12 -0.45
C VAL A 425 -4.17 0.04 -1.24
N ASN A 426 -4.88 1.16 -1.35
CA ASN A 426 -6.24 1.26 -1.93
C ASN A 426 -6.26 1.64 -3.42
N GLY A 427 -5.11 1.86 -4.06
CA GLY A 427 -5.02 2.27 -5.46
C GLY A 427 -5.56 3.68 -5.78
N GLY A 428 -5.94 4.47 -4.78
CA GLY A 428 -6.53 5.80 -4.95
C GLY A 428 -6.68 6.61 -3.66
N ASP A 429 -7.39 7.73 -3.72
CA ASP A 429 -7.62 8.67 -2.60
C ASP A 429 -8.81 8.29 -1.69
N ASN A 430 -9.47 7.16 -1.94
CA ASN A 430 -10.66 6.73 -1.21
C ASN A 430 -10.37 6.51 0.29
N GLY A 431 -11.22 7.11 1.13
CA GLY A 431 -11.14 7.03 2.60
C GLY A 431 -9.98 7.81 3.22
N ILE A 432 -9.30 8.71 2.51
CA ILE A 432 -8.05 9.31 2.98
C ILE A 432 -8.15 10.08 4.30
N THR A 433 -9.22 10.84 4.51
CA THR A 433 -9.46 11.55 5.79
C THR A 433 -9.55 10.56 6.96
N TYR A 434 -10.19 9.42 6.74
CA TYR A 434 -10.34 8.38 7.75
C TYR A 434 -9.02 7.67 8.07
N ARG A 435 -8.23 7.34 7.03
CA ARG A 435 -6.84 6.83 7.18
C ARG A 435 -5.97 7.77 8.00
N LYS A 436 -6.06 9.09 7.76
CA LYS A 436 -5.35 10.12 8.55
C LYS A 436 -5.81 10.12 10.01
N ASN A 437 -7.10 10.09 10.27
CA ASN A 437 -7.65 10.08 11.63
C ASN A 437 -7.21 8.84 12.42
N LEU A 438 -7.33 7.64 11.84
CA LEU A 438 -6.90 6.39 12.49
C LEU A 438 -5.37 6.34 12.69
N THR A 439 -4.59 6.79 11.71
CA THR A 439 -3.12 6.88 11.85
C THR A 439 -2.73 7.85 12.97
N ASN A 440 -3.37 9.03 13.04
CA ASN A 440 -3.11 10.01 14.10
C ASN A 440 -3.52 9.48 15.49
N SER A 441 -4.65 8.78 15.59
CA SER A 441 -5.05 8.13 16.85
C SER A 441 -4.01 7.08 17.27
N ALA A 442 -3.53 6.25 16.34
CA ALA A 442 -2.45 5.30 16.63
C ALA A 442 -1.14 5.98 17.06
N VAL A 443 -0.74 7.08 16.42
CA VAL A 443 0.44 7.87 16.84
C VAL A 443 0.29 8.38 18.27
N ASN A 444 -0.89 8.86 18.65
CA ASN A 444 -1.13 9.45 19.96
C ASN A 444 -1.18 8.39 21.08
N ASN A 445 -1.64 7.17 20.78
CA ASN A 445 -1.69 6.07 21.75
C ASN A 445 -0.35 5.30 21.87
N LEU A 446 0.53 5.36 20.86
CA LEU A 446 1.81 4.63 20.82
C LEU A 446 3.04 5.46 21.28
N LYS A 447 2.84 6.70 21.71
CA LYS A 447 3.87 7.60 22.25
C LYS A 447 3.88 7.58 23.78
#